data_AF-A5MZ65-F1
#
_entry.id   AF-A5MZ65-F1
#
_cell.length_a   1.000
_cell.length_b   1.000
_cell.length_c   1.000
_cell.angle_alpha   90.00
_cell.angle_beta   90.00
_cell.angle_gamma   90.00
#
_symmetry.space_group_name_H-M   'P 1'
#
loop_
_entity.id
_entity.type
_entity.pdbx_description
1 polymer ?
#
loop_
_entity_poly.entity_id
_entity_poly.type
_entity_poly.pdbx_seq_one_letter_code
_entity_poly.pdbx_strand_id
1 'polypeptide(L)' 'MKRIMINKDLCTGCLNCTLACMAQHNKNGKSFFDMDLEDISLESRNHISKGEMRFVR' A
#
# COMPACT_ATOMS: atom_id res chain seq x y z
N MET A 1 -11.64 -10.76 -8.20
CA MET A 1 -10.64 -9.78 -7.66
C MET A 1 -11.01 -8.38 -8.12
N LYS A 2 -11.07 -7.40 -7.20
CA LYS A 2 -11.28 -5.99 -7.55
C LYS A 2 -9.92 -5.29 -7.69
N ARG A 3 -9.77 -4.37 -8.64
CA ARG A 3 -8.55 -3.60 -8.88
C ARG A 3 -8.86 -2.10 -8.80
N ILE A 4 -7.89 -1.31 -8.36
CA ILE A 4 -7.93 0.15 -8.35
C ILE A 4 -6.91 0.64 -9.36
N MET A 5 -7.28 1.60 -10.21
CA MET A 5 -6.36 2.27 -11.11
C MET A 5 -5.88 3.59 -10.50
N ILE A 6 -4.57 3.77 -10.40
CA ILE A 6 -3.94 5.01 -9.93
C ILE A 6 -3.59 5.85 -11.16
N ASN A 7 -3.99 7.12 -11.18
CA ASN A 7 -3.49 8.05 -12.17
C ASN A 7 -2.01 8.32 -11.91
N LYS A 8 -1.13 7.74 -12.75
CA LYS A 8 0.32 7.83 -12.58
C LYS A 8 0.85 9.26 -12.65
N ASP A 9 0.17 10.14 -13.40
CA ASP A 9 0.62 11.52 -13.61
C ASP A 9 0.41 12.39 -12.36
N LEU A 10 -0.44 11.92 -11.42
CA LEU A 10 -0.65 12.53 -10.10
C LEU A 10 0.13 11.80 -8.99
N CYS A 11 0.76 10.67 -9.30
CA CYS A 11 1.52 9.90 -8.32
C CYS A 11 2.93 10.49 -8.17
N THR A 12 3.27 10.96 -6.98
CA THR A 12 4.58 11.57 -6.68
C THR A 12 5.60 10.56 -6.15
N GLY A 13 5.26 9.26 -6.08
CA GLY A 13 6.15 8.23 -5.55
C GLY A 13 6.36 8.31 -4.02
N CYS A 14 5.46 8.97 -3.28
CA CYS A 14 5.61 9.19 -1.85
C CYS A 14 5.39 7.97 -0.95
N LEU A 15 4.88 6.85 -1.48
CA LEU A 15 4.58 5.60 -0.75
C LEU A 15 3.55 5.72 0.39
N ASN A 16 2.83 6.85 0.53
CA ASN A 16 1.78 7.00 1.54
C ASN A 16 0.64 5.97 1.40
N CYS A 17 0.37 5.47 0.19
CA CYS A 17 -0.60 4.39 -0.04
C CYS A 17 -0.18 3.07 0.64
N THR A 18 1.12 2.78 0.70
CA THR A 18 1.69 1.64 1.42
C THR A 18 1.56 1.85 2.92
N LEU A 19 2.01 3.00 3.43
CA LEU A 19 1.92 3.34 4.86
C LEU A 19 0.48 3.40 5.37
N ALA A 20 -0.46 3.93 4.58
CA ALA A 20 -1.87 3.96 4.92
C ALA A 20 -2.47 2.55 5.03
N CYS A 21 -2.04 1.61 4.17
CA CYS A 21 -2.45 0.22 4.26
C CYS A 21 -1.94 -0.42 5.55
N MET A 22 -0.65 -0.21 5.88
CA MET A 22 -0.06 -0.68 7.13
C MET A 22 -0.81 -0.10 8.33
N ALA A 23 -1.02 1.22 8.38
CA ALA A 23 -1.71 1.89 9.48
C ALA A 23 -3.13 1.39 9.68
N GLN A 24 -3.89 1.20 8.59
CA GLN A 24 -5.25 0.68 8.65
C GLN A 24 -5.32 -0.74 9.23
N HIS A 25 -4.26 -1.53 9.07
CA HIS A 25 -4.17 -2.93 9.50
C HIS A 25 -3.27 -3.14 10.73
N ASN A 26 -2.75 -2.07 11.32
CA ASN A 26 -2.02 -2.10 12.56
C ASN A 26 -2.96 -2.44 13.72
N LYS A 27 -2.44 -3.20 14.69
CA LYS A 27 -3.20 -3.62 15.88
C LYS A 27 -3.25 -2.55 16.95
N ASN A 28 -2.24 -1.68 17.00
CA ASN A 28 -2.03 -0.73 18.10
C ASN A 28 -2.72 0.63 17.85
N GLY A 29 -3.24 0.86 16.65
CA GLY A 29 -3.90 2.10 16.26
C GLY A 29 -3.83 2.33 14.76
N LYS A 30 -4.48 3.39 14.28
CA LYS A 30 -4.55 3.72 12.84
C LYS A 30 -3.79 4.98 12.45
N SER A 31 -3.18 5.65 13.43
CA SER A 31 -2.26 6.74 13.16
C SER A 31 -0.94 6.19 12.62
N PHE A 32 -0.22 7.00 11.85
CA PHE A 32 1.16 6.67 11.49
C PHE A 32 2.08 6.60 12.71
N PHE A 33 1.73 7.31 13.78
CA PHE A 33 2.49 7.31 15.04
C PHE A 33 2.25 6.06 15.89
N ASP A 34 1.24 5.25 15.58
CA ASP A 34 0.91 4.04 16.33
C ASP A 34 1.58 2.78 15.74
N MET A 35 2.26 2.91 14.60
CA MET A 35 2.86 1.79 13.88
C MET A 35 4.26 1.49 14.37
N ASP A 36 4.59 0.20 14.48
CA ASP A 36 5.96 -0.29 14.61
C ASP A 36 6.47 -0.65 13.21
N LEU A 37 7.50 0.05 12.73
CA LEU A 37 8.09 -0.19 11.41
C LEU A 37 9.09 -1.36 11.41
N GLU A 38 9.46 -1.89 12.58
CA GLU A 38 10.30 -3.07 12.73
C GLU A 38 9.46 -4.37 12.77
N ASP A 39 8.14 -4.27 12.96
CA ASP A 39 7.22 -5.41 12.90
C ASP A 39 7.02 -5.88 11.45
N ILE A 40 7.75 -6.93 11.08
CA ILE A 40 7.70 -7.58 9.76
C ILE A 40 6.28 -8.11 9.45
N SER A 41 5.47 -8.42 10.46
CA SER A 41 4.10 -8.89 10.24
C SER A 41 3.13 -7.77 9.80
N LEU A 42 3.55 -6.51 9.92
CA LEU A 42 2.79 -5.32 9.53
C LEU A 42 3.11 -4.87 8.09
N GLU A 43 3.29 -5.80 7.15
CA GLU A 43 3.49 -5.43 5.75
C GLU A 43 2.19 -4.89 5.10
N SER A 44 2.34 -4.05 4.07
CA SER A 44 1.18 -3.62 3.29
C SER A 44 0.56 -4.82 2.55
N ARG A 45 -0.76 -4.97 2.64
CA ARG A 45 -1.49 -6.08 2.03
C ARG A 45 -1.77 -5.88 0.54
N ASN A 46 -1.44 -4.70 0.01
CA ASN A 46 -1.73 -4.29 -1.36
C ASN A 46 -0.43 -4.28 -2.18
N HIS A 47 -0.49 -4.73 -3.44
CA HIS A 47 0.63 -4.59 -4.36
C HIS A 47 0.34 -3.49 -5.38
N ILE A 48 1.23 -2.50 -5.46
CA ILE A 48 1.19 -1.42 -6.45
C ILE A 48 2.29 -1.67 -7.45
N SER A 49 1.90 -1.88 -8.70
CA SER A 49 2.83 -2.05 -9.81
C SER A 49 2.49 -1.07 -10.93
N LYS A 50 3.49 -0.73 -11.73
CA LYS A 50 3.23 -0.14 -13.05
C LYS A 50 2.37 -1.15 -13.81
N GLY A 51 1.32 -0.66 -14.46
CA GLY A 51 0.51 -1.47 -15.34
C GLY A 51 1.34 -1.92 -16.55
N GLU A 52 2.18 -2.91 -16.38
CA GLU A 52 2.57 -3.77 -17.48
C GLU A 52 1.31 -4.56 -17.84
N MET A 53 0.88 -4.44 -19.08
CA MET A 53 -0.20 -5.25 -19.64
C MET A 53 0.30 -6.70 -19.74
N ARG A 54 0.41 -7.38 -18.61
CA ARG A 54 0.57 -8.83 -18.59
C ARG A 54 -0.81 -9.37 -18.96
N PHE A 55 -0.95 -9.79 -20.21
CA PHE A 55 -1.96 -10.75 -20.61
C PHE A 55 -1.74 -11.99 -19.75
N VAL A 56 -2.40 -12.04 -18.59
CA VAL A 56 -2.52 -13.27 -17.82
C VAL A 56 -3.49 -14.11 -18.64
N ARG A 57 -2.95 -15.08 -19.37
CA ARG A 57 -3.73 -16.21 -19.89
C ARG A 57 -4.38 -16.93 -18.73
#